data_AF-A0A349VJ18-F1
#
_entry.id   AF-A0A349VJ18-F1
#
_cell.length_a   1.000
_cell.length_b   1.000
_cell.length_c   1.000
_cell.angle_alpha   90.00
_cell.angle_beta   90.00
_cell.angle_gamma   90.00
#
_symmetry.space_group_name_H-M   'P 1'
#
loop_
_entity.id
_entity.type
_entity.pdbx_description
1 polymer ?
#
loop_
_entity_poly.entity_id
_entity_poly.type
_entity_poly.pdbx_seq_one_letter_code
_entity_poly.pdbx_strand_id
1 'polypeptide(L)'
;TTQCFEEFGDEAVKQQKESGEEISKDNAHSFPELNSVGTCLFILAESLSQQGKDEKSQATLQKLITDFPECHCENKEGYYWKPALAAEKRLAEAPEKSG
;
A
#
# COMPACT_ATOMS: atom_id res chain seq x y z
N THR A 1 12.37 -7.07 0.34
CA THR A 1 11.15 -6.25 0.31
C THR A 1 11.33 -4.90 -0.37
N THR A 2 12.55 -4.34 -0.51
CA THR A 2 12.81 -3.09 -1.26
C THR A 2 12.86 -3.23 -2.78
N GLN A 3 13.23 -4.40 -3.31
CA GLN A 3 13.30 -4.66 -4.77
C GLN A 3 11.98 -4.40 -5.50
N CYS A 4 10.83 -4.71 -4.88
CA CYS A 4 9.53 -4.55 -5.53
C CYS A 4 9.22 -3.06 -5.85
N PHE A 5 9.72 -2.13 -5.03
CA PHE A 5 9.54 -0.70 -5.31
C PHE A 5 10.52 -0.20 -6.38
N GLU A 6 11.77 -0.67 -6.36
CA GLU A 6 12.80 -0.28 -7.32
C GLU A 6 12.52 -0.81 -8.74
N GLU A 7 11.89 -1.97 -8.85
CA GLU A 7 11.61 -2.61 -10.14
C GLU A 7 10.23 -2.25 -10.71
N PHE A 8 9.22 -2.02 -9.86
CA PHE A 8 7.83 -1.86 -10.30
C PHE A 8 7.16 -0.54 -9.88
N GLY A 9 7.87 0.34 -9.17
CA GLY A 9 7.32 1.61 -8.68
C GLY A 9 6.80 2.51 -9.80
N ASP A 10 7.55 2.63 -10.90
CA ASP A 10 7.14 3.46 -12.04
C ASP A 10 5.92 2.89 -12.78
N GLU A 11 5.86 1.56 -12.95
CA GLU A 11 4.73 0.91 -13.62
C GLU A 11 3.45 0.94 -12.77
N ALA A 12 3.57 0.76 -11.45
CA ALA A 12 2.45 0.92 -10.52
C ALA A 12 1.88 2.35 -10.54
N VAL A 13 2.74 3.37 -10.68
CA VAL A 13 2.29 4.76 -10.82
C VAL A 13 1.54 4.96 -12.12
N LYS A 14 2.01 4.40 -13.24
CA LYS A 14 1.30 4.47 -14.53
C LYS A 14 -0.05 3.79 -14.48
N GLN A 15 -0.12 2.57 -13.95
CA GLN A 15 -1.37 1.82 -13.84
C GLN A 15 -2.45 2.58 -13.07
N GLN A 16 -2.08 3.29 -12.01
CA GLN A 16 -3.07 4.08 -11.26
C GLN A 16 -3.41 5.42 -11.93
N LYS A 17 -2.42 6.13 -12.48
CA LYS A 17 -2.63 7.51 -12.98
C LYS A 17 -3.12 7.55 -14.43
N GLU A 18 -2.80 6.54 -15.22
CA GLU A 18 -3.02 6.54 -16.67
C GLU A 18 -4.12 5.57 -17.13
N SER A 19 -4.73 4.77 -16.23
CA SER A 19 -5.81 3.86 -16.64
C SER A 19 -7.05 4.61 -17.14
N GLY A 20 -7.33 5.80 -16.58
CA GLY A 20 -8.57 6.54 -16.86
C GLY A 20 -9.83 5.84 -16.34
N GLU A 21 -9.69 4.76 -15.58
CA GLU A 21 -10.78 3.94 -15.04
C GLU A 21 -10.82 4.04 -13.51
N GLU A 22 -12.03 4.03 -12.93
CA GLU A 22 -12.17 3.86 -11.49
C GLU A 22 -11.75 2.42 -11.12
N ILE A 23 -10.74 2.29 -10.28
CA ILE A 23 -10.22 0.98 -9.85
C ILE A 23 -11.09 0.49 -8.69
N SER A 24 -11.82 -0.59 -8.94
CA SER A 24 -12.70 -1.26 -7.98
C SER A 24 -12.25 -2.70 -7.77
N LYS A 25 -12.95 -3.41 -6.88
CA LYS A 25 -12.71 -4.85 -6.66
C LYS A 25 -12.97 -5.69 -7.91
N ASP A 26 -13.84 -5.22 -8.81
CA ASP A 26 -14.25 -5.96 -10.00
C ASP A 26 -13.18 -5.95 -11.10
N ASN A 27 -12.42 -4.85 -11.22
CA ASN A 27 -11.33 -4.69 -12.20
C ASN A 27 -9.92 -4.70 -11.59
N ALA A 28 -9.79 -4.81 -10.25
CA ALA A 28 -8.51 -4.82 -9.55
C ALA A 28 -7.47 -5.80 -10.13
N HIS A 29 -7.91 -6.98 -10.59
CA HIS A 29 -7.04 -7.98 -11.21
C HIS A 29 -6.32 -7.48 -12.48
N SER A 30 -6.81 -6.41 -13.11
CA SER A 30 -6.20 -5.77 -14.29
C SER A 30 -5.03 -4.84 -13.94
N PHE A 31 -4.77 -4.61 -12.64
CA PHE A 31 -3.70 -3.73 -12.16
C PHE A 31 -2.72 -4.47 -11.22
N PRO A 32 -2.05 -5.54 -11.69
CA PRO A 32 -1.26 -6.42 -10.82
C PRO A 32 -0.03 -5.73 -10.22
N GLU A 33 0.61 -4.80 -10.92
CA GLU A 33 1.77 -4.05 -10.43
C GLU A 33 1.35 -3.04 -9.36
N LEU A 34 0.26 -2.29 -9.58
CA LEU A 34 -0.34 -1.42 -8.55
C LEU A 34 -0.64 -2.21 -7.26
N ASN A 35 -1.31 -3.36 -7.42
CA ASN A 35 -1.66 -4.23 -6.31
C ASN A 35 -0.44 -4.78 -5.58
N SER A 36 0.58 -5.21 -6.34
CA SER A 36 1.82 -5.75 -5.78
C SER A 36 2.63 -4.69 -5.03
N VAL A 37 2.82 -3.51 -5.62
CA VAL A 37 3.57 -2.41 -4.99
C VAL A 37 2.86 -1.90 -3.75
N GLY A 38 1.54 -1.68 -3.84
CA GLY A 38 0.74 -1.23 -2.69
C GLY A 38 0.81 -2.21 -1.52
N THR A 39 0.67 -3.50 -1.79
CA THR A 39 0.78 -4.56 -0.78
C THR A 39 2.19 -4.65 -0.18
N CYS A 40 3.23 -4.55 -1.02
CA CYS A 40 4.62 -4.57 -0.54
C CYS A 40 4.94 -3.39 0.39
N LEU A 41 4.44 -2.19 0.09
CA LEU A 41 4.61 -1.03 0.96
C LEU A 41 3.94 -1.24 2.32
N PHE A 42 2.75 -1.83 2.34
CA PHE A 42 2.06 -2.15 3.60
C PHE A 42 2.87 -3.14 4.44
N ILE A 43 3.31 -4.26 3.85
CA ILE A 43 4.13 -5.27 4.54
C ILE A 43 5.46 -4.69 5.02
N LEU A 44 6.09 -3.82 4.21
CA LEU A 44 7.33 -3.14 4.59
C LEU A 44 7.12 -2.25 5.82
N ALA A 45 6.04 -1.47 5.86
CA ALA A 45 5.71 -0.65 7.01
C ALA A 45 5.50 -1.49 8.27
N GLU A 46 4.76 -2.60 8.18
CA GLU A 46 4.58 -3.51 9.31
C GLU A 46 5.91 -4.08 9.81
N SER A 47 6.79 -4.49 8.89
CA SER A 47 8.13 -4.98 9.22
C SER A 47 8.99 -3.91 9.88
N LEU A 48 8.91 -2.65 9.43
CA LEU A 48 9.62 -1.53 10.03
C LEU A 48 9.13 -1.22 11.45
N SER A 49 7.81 -1.25 11.67
CA SER A 49 7.22 -1.06 13.00
C SER A 49 7.66 -2.17 13.97
N GLN A 50 7.66 -3.43 13.54
CA GLN A 50 8.16 -4.55 14.35
C GLN A 50 9.64 -4.44 14.71
N GLN A 51 10.43 -3.70 13.92
CA GLN A 51 11.83 -3.38 14.21
C GLN A 51 12.00 -2.14 15.11
N GLY A 52 10.91 -1.53 15.59
CA GLY A 52 10.94 -0.27 16.35
C GLY A 52 11.29 0.96 15.51
N LYS A 53 11.24 0.86 14.18
CA LYS A 53 11.52 1.96 13.24
C LYS A 53 10.23 2.69 12.89
N ASP A 54 9.55 3.22 13.91
CA ASP A 54 8.19 3.75 13.79
C ASP A 54 8.08 4.91 12.79
N GLU A 55 9.03 5.86 12.80
CA GLU A 55 9.03 6.99 11.85
C GLU A 55 9.12 6.51 10.39
N LYS A 56 9.96 5.49 10.12
CA LYS A 56 10.10 4.91 8.78
C LYS A 56 8.85 4.12 8.38
N SER A 57 8.23 3.43 9.33
CA SER A 57 6.95 2.75 9.11
C SER A 57 5.87 3.76 8.71
N GLN A 58 5.68 4.82 9.50
CA GLN A 58 4.70 5.87 9.23
C GLN A 58 4.93 6.55 7.87
N ALA A 59 6.18 6.89 7.54
CA ALA A 59 6.51 7.45 6.24
C ALA A 59 6.17 6.49 5.08
N THR A 60 6.37 5.18 5.27
CA THR A 60 6.04 4.16 4.27
C THR A 60 4.52 4.01 4.10
N LEU A 61 3.76 4.04 5.20
CA LEU A 61 2.29 4.04 5.15
C LEU A 61 1.74 5.30 4.47
N GLN A 62 2.29 6.47 4.79
CA GLN A 62 1.90 7.73 4.15
C GLN A 62 2.16 7.69 2.65
N LYS A 63 3.30 7.12 2.23
CA LYS A 63 3.62 6.92 0.82
C LYS A 63 2.60 6.01 0.14
N LEU A 64 2.22 4.89 0.75
CA LEU A 64 1.19 4.00 0.24
C LEU A 64 -0.15 4.74 0.02
N ILE A 65 -0.61 5.49 1.02
CA ILE A 65 -1.88 6.23 0.96
C ILE A 65 -1.85 7.31 -0.12
N THR A 66 -0.71 7.98 -0.30
CA THR A 66 -0.57 9.10 -1.23
C THR A 66 -0.37 8.64 -2.67
N ASP A 67 0.53 7.68 -2.86
CA ASP A 67 1.01 7.28 -4.19
C ASP A 67 0.18 6.14 -4.77
N PHE A 68 -0.41 5.28 -3.93
CA PHE A 68 -1.12 4.06 -4.34
C PHE A 68 -2.47 3.83 -3.60
N PRO A 69 -3.35 4.85 -3.45
CA PRO A 69 -4.62 4.72 -2.71
C PRO A 69 -5.55 3.62 -3.23
N GLU A 70 -5.49 3.33 -4.54
CA GLU A 70 -6.44 2.43 -5.20
C GLU A 70 -5.91 1.01 -5.38
N CYS A 71 -4.77 0.68 -4.77
CA CYS A 71 -4.29 -0.70 -4.75
C CYS A 71 -5.29 -1.61 -4.02
N HIS A 72 -5.42 -2.83 -4.51
CA HIS A 72 -6.22 -3.87 -3.90
C HIS A 72 -5.38 -5.13 -3.74
N CYS A 73 -5.64 -5.89 -2.68
CA CYS A 73 -4.98 -7.17 -2.47
C CYS A 73 -6.04 -8.23 -2.26
N GLU A 74 -5.95 -9.30 -3.04
CA GLU A 74 -6.74 -10.50 -2.83
C GLU A 74 -6.18 -11.25 -1.62
N ASN A 75 -7.03 -11.60 -0.66
CA ASN A 75 -6.66 -12.53 0.40
C ASN A 75 -6.91 -13.98 -0.06
N LYS A 76 -6.44 -14.97 0.72
CA LYS A 76 -6.59 -16.40 0.37
C LYS A 76 -8.03 -16.89 0.22
N GLU A 77 -9.00 -16.09 0.67
CA GLU A 77 -10.43 -16.38 0.61
C GLU A 77 -11.12 -15.68 -0.58
N GLY A 78 -10.37 -14.99 -1.44
CA GLY A 78 -10.90 -14.26 -2.59
C GLY A 78 -11.48 -12.87 -2.25
N TYR A 79 -11.30 -12.40 -1.02
CA TYR A 79 -11.71 -11.05 -0.64
C TYR A 79 -10.62 -10.04 -1.00
N TYR A 80 -11.02 -9.00 -1.73
CA TYR A 80 -10.17 -7.85 -1.99
C TYR A 80 -10.28 -6.85 -0.83
N TRP A 81 -9.15 -6.63 -0.14
CA TRP A 81 -8.96 -5.54 0.82
C TRP A 81 -8.13 -4.42 0.17
N LYS A 82 -8.25 -3.19 0.68
CA LYS A 82 -7.48 -2.02 0.21
C LYS A 82 -6.29 -1.76 1.15
N PRO A 83 -5.04 -1.97 0.73
CA PRO A 83 -3.87 -1.68 1.55
C PRO A 83 -3.78 -0.23 2.04
N ALA A 84 -4.17 0.74 1.22
CA ALA A 84 -4.22 2.14 1.63
C ALA A 84 -5.18 2.37 2.81
N LEU A 85 -6.37 1.78 2.79
CA LEU A 85 -7.33 1.90 3.89
C LEU A 85 -6.82 1.25 5.18
N ALA A 86 -6.12 0.12 5.07
CA ALA A 86 -5.47 -0.50 6.24
C ALA A 86 -4.34 0.38 6.79
N ALA A 87 -3.59 1.05 5.90
CA ALA A 87 -2.54 1.98 6.27
C ALA A 87 -3.10 3.21 7.02
N GLU A 88 -4.22 3.79 6.56
CA GLU A 88 -4.88 4.90 7.25
C GLU A 88 -5.27 4.52 8.69
N LYS A 89 -5.89 3.34 8.86
CA LYS A 89 -6.24 2.83 10.20
C LYS A 89 -5.01 2.66 11.07
N ARG A 90 -3.94 2.10 10.51
CA ARG A 90 -2.68 1.87 11.25
C ARG A 90 -2.03 3.16 11.70
N LEU A 91 -2.09 4.22 10.88
CA LEU A 91 -1.61 5.56 11.25
C LEU A 91 -2.48 6.20 12.33
N ALA A 92 -3.81 6.02 12.27
CA ALA A 92 -4.73 6.53 13.29
C ALA A 92 -4.62 5.81 14.64
N GLU A 93 -4.26 4.52 14.62
CA GLU A 93 -4.03 3.70 15.83
C GLU A 93 -2.63 3.86 16.42
N ALA A 94 -1.69 4.45 15.67
CA ALA A 94 -0.37 4.75 16.22
C ALA A 94 -0.58 5.76 17.36
N PRO A 95 -0.30 5.41 18.63
CA PRO A 95 -0.48 6.34 19.72
C PRO A 95 0.35 7.58 19.39
N GLU A 96 -0.30 8.75 19.30
CA GLU A 96 0.41 10.02 19.34
C GLU A 96 1.36 9.89 20.53
N LYS A 97 2.67 9.93 20.28
CA LYS A 97 3.61 10.08 21.39
C LYS A 97 3.23 11.40 22.03
N SER A 98 2.46 11.32 23.11
CA SER A 98 2.19 12.42 24.03
C SER A 98 3.55 13.00 24.39
N GLY A 99 3.83 14.17 23.81
CA GLY A 99 4.91 15.04 24.24
C GLY A 99 4.54 15.72 25.54
#